data_AF-A0A8B8HYV8-F1
#
_entry.id   AF-A0A8B8HYV8-F1
#
_cell.length_a   1.000
_cell.length_b   1.000
_cell.length_c   1.000
_cell.angle_alpha   90.00
_cell.angle_beta   90.00
_cell.angle_gamma   90.00
#
_symmetry.space_group_name_H-M   'P 1'
#
loop_
_entity.id
_entity.type
_entity.pdbx_description
1 polymer ?
#
loop_
_entity_poly.entity_id
_entity_poly.type
_entity_poly.pdbx_seq_one_letter_code
_entity_poly.pdbx_strand_id
1 'polypeptide(L)'
;MAFCRLVFPILVISVVSSYATEQVPVFLWGDLKTKSIKSNPLTNVPKDTFEAILKSELEDDPFTVICIDETLSVEDFSHKNSEGDTSFPYLHANIGNALYLPSVEQALDVLNHIANPEKVDHVTLTENGLSAEFEPVSGKFLFINLKDAREGESRADMLRRHNDFMEDMFTKLTEKYKNVVAIYTAEYPSWTISSSHLRVRRQAESGQIEETMDGLKLYVKDITLTVGTEKTSLNNVASYSSEFNGTTMSTTMNFGENSVTLNFLQKAGYWFFNSVTLKQTSPKTLNEELAPDSDVYAIMGFSYRCGQSISFSSVNNTQTYNILFQDLKVQPFFRETSNTTLEFGESLNCVGFFTVPIWSGLFVVFILLAITFYGIMMMMDIRTMDRFDDPKGKTITINTAE
;
A
#
# COMPACT_ATOMS: atom_id res chain seq x y z
N MET A 1 -24.44 4.62 -34.55
CA MET A 1 -23.16 4.02 -34.07
C MET A 1 -22.07 5.05 -33.73
N ALA A 2 -22.39 6.34 -33.49
CA ALA A 2 -21.41 7.36 -33.10
C ALA A 2 -21.33 7.60 -31.57
N PHE A 3 -22.44 7.43 -30.83
CA PHE A 3 -22.50 7.72 -29.38
C PHE A 3 -21.72 6.73 -28.50
N CYS A 4 -21.55 5.48 -28.93
CA CYS A 4 -20.79 4.47 -28.17
C CYS A 4 -19.26 4.74 -28.15
N ARG A 5 -18.76 5.60 -29.06
CA ARG A 5 -17.33 5.96 -29.13
C ARG A 5 -16.94 7.10 -28.19
N LEU A 6 -17.90 7.81 -27.59
CA LEU A 6 -17.64 8.89 -26.62
C LEU A 6 -17.70 8.41 -25.17
N VAL A 7 -18.46 7.36 -24.87
CA VAL A 7 -18.59 6.84 -23.50
C VAL A 7 -17.24 6.30 -22.98
N PHE A 8 -16.50 5.56 -23.81
CA PHE A 8 -15.21 5.00 -23.43
C PHE A 8 -14.13 6.08 -23.14
N PRO A 9 -13.91 7.11 -23.98
CA PRO A 9 -12.96 8.16 -23.66
C PRO A 9 -13.41 9.03 -22.48
N ILE A 10 -14.72 9.25 -22.26
CA ILE A 10 -15.20 9.97 -21.07
C ILE A 10 -14.93 9.16 -19.79
N LEU A 11 -15.07 7.82 -19.85
CA LEU A 11 -14.79 6.92 -18.73
C LEU A 11 -13.27 6.83 -18.45
N VAL A 12 -12.44 6.80 -19.48
CA VAL A 12 -10.98 6.90 -19.34
C VAL A 12 -10.59 8.27 -18.77
N ILE A 13 -11.20 9.37 -19.22
CA ILE A 13 -10.96 10.71 -18.68
C ILE A 13 -11.44 10.82 -17.22
N SER A 14 -12.54 10.17 -16.83
CA SER A 14 -13.00 10.15 -15.43
C SER A 14 -12.07 9.36 -14.51
N VAL A 15 -11.45 8.29 -15.02
CA VAL A 15 -10.44 7.53 -14.27
C VAL A 15 -9.12 8.32 -14.21
N VAL A 16 -8.73 9.01 -15.28
CA VAL A 16 -7.52 9.86 -15.28
C VAL A 16 -7.69 11.10 -14.39
N SER A 17 -8.90 11.66 -14.29
CA SER A 17 -9.21 12.74 -13.33
C SER A 17 -9.43 12.24 -11.90
N SER A 18 -9.39 10.93 -11.67
CA SER A 18 -9.37 10.32 -10.35
C SER A 18 -7.96 9.98 -9.84
N TYR A 19 -6.90 10.27 -10.60
CA TYR A 19 -5.57 10.39 -10.00
C TYR A 19 -5.62 11.56 -9.02
N ALA A 20 -5.74 11.24 -7.74
CA ALA A 20 -5.66 12.22 -6.68
C ALA A 20 -4.32 12.95 -6.84
N THR A 21 -4.37 14.24 -7.14
CA THR A 21 -3.21 15.12 -7.01
C THR A 21 -2.84 15.11 -5.53
N GLU A 22 -1.68 14.52 -5.20
CA GLU A 22 -1.16 14.46 -3.84
C GLU A 22 -0.96 15.89 -3.32
N GLN A 23 -1.73 16.23 -2.30
CA GLN A 23 -1.71 17.54 -1.66
C GLN A 23 -1.19 17.36 -0.24
N VAL A 24 0.00 17.90 0.03
CA VAL A 24 0.66 17.81 1.33
C VAL A 24 1.02 19.20 1.84
N PRO A 25 1.05 19.40 3.17
CA PRO A 25 1.57 20.64 3.74
C PRO A 25 3.09 20.71 3.56
N VAL A 26 3.58 21.93 3.43
CA VAL A 26 4.99 22.25 3.30
C VAL A 26 5.32 23.39 4.28
N PHE A 27 6.33 23.18 5.12
CA PHE A 27 6.76 24.15 6.11
C PHE A 27 8.24 24.49 5.88
N LEU A 28 8.53 25.74 5.52
CA LEU A 28 9.88 26.25 5.27
C LEU A 28 10.32 27.19 6.39
N TRP A 29 11.55 27.09 6.86
CA TRP A 29 12.10 28.01 7.86
C TRP A 29 13.62 28.14 7.75
N GLY A 30 14.18 29.12 8.47
CA GLY A 30 15.60 29.42 8.48
C GLY A 30 15.90 30.77 7.82
N ASP A 31 16.99 30.83 7.06
CA ASP A 31 17.48 32.05 6.41
C ASP A 31 16.72 32.38 5.12
N LEU A 32 15.40 32.57 5.25
CA LEU A 32 14.50 32.92 4.16
C LEU A 32 14.60 34.41 3.80
N LYS A 33 14.49 34.74 2.51
CA LYS A 33 14.46 36.12 2.00
C LYS A 33 13.14 36.78 2.36
N THR A 34 12.03 36.08 2.14
CA THR A 34 10.69 36.59 2.42
C THR A 34 10.18 36.02 3.73
N LYS A 35 10.42 36.75 4.83
CA LYS A 35 9.88 36.39 6.14
C LYS A 35 8.35 36.54 6.10
N SER A 36 7.66 35.40 6.18
CA SER A 36 6.19 35.26 6.26
C SER A 36 5.42 35.78 5.03
N ILE A 37 5.28 34.96 3.98
CA ILE A 37 4.14 35.08 3.07
C ILE A 37 2.93 34.51 3.79
N LYS A 38 1.87 35.31 3.97
CA LYS A 38 0.55 34.80 4.35
C LYS A 38 0.01 33.96 3.19
N SER A 39 0.32 32.67 3.19
CA SER A 39 -0.31 31.74 2.26
C SER A 39 -1.81 31.70 2.53
N ASN A 40 -2.61 31.57 1.48
CA ASN A 40 -4.05 31.43 1.63
C ASN A 40 -4.37 29.98 2.00
N PRO A 41 -4.89 29.70 3.21
CA PRO A 41 -5.14 28.32 3.64
C PRO A 41 -6.34 27.67 2.95
N LEU A 42 -7.13 28.45 2.20
CA LEU A 42 -8.34 27.98 1.52
C LEU A 42 -8.08 27.60 0.05
N THR A 43 -6.87 27.79 -0.45
CA THR A 43 -6.51 27.50 -1.84
C THR A 43 -5.28 26.61 -1.89
N ASN A 44 -5.32 25.62 -2.78
CA ASN A 44 -4.15 24.82 -3.12
C ASN A 44 -3.08 25.68 -3.81
N VAL A 45 -1.82 25.35 -3.54
CA VAL A 45 -0.65 25.92 -4.21
C VAL A 45 -0.27 24.96 -5.35
N PRO A 46 -0.46 25.36 -6.61
CA PRO A 46 -0.11 24.51 -7.74
C PRO A 46 1.41 24.40 -7.88
N LYS A 47 1.85 23.33 -8.53
CA LYS A 47 3.26 22.95 -8.73
C LYS A 47 4.16 24.11 -9.19
N ASP A 48 3.74 24.83 -10.25
CA ASP A 48 4.54 25.90 -10.87
C ASP A 48 4.73 27.10 -9.92
N THR A 49 3.70 27.43 -9.14
CA THR A 49 3.75 28.51 -8.14
C THR A 49 4.69 28.13 -7.01
N PHE A 50 4.63 26.86 -6.55
CA PHE A 50 5.54 26.36 -5.53
C PHE A 50 7.00 26.37 -6.02
N GLU A 51 7.25 25.96 -7.25
CA GLU A 51 8.59 26.00 -7.86
C GLU A 51 9.14 27.44 -7.93
N ALA A 52 8.31 28.42 -8.32
CA ALA A 52 8.70 29.83 -8.34
C ALA A 52 9.05 30.37 -6.95
N ILE A 53 8.27 29.98 -5.93
CA ILE A 53 8.55 30.34 -4.53
C ILE A 53 9.90 29.77 -4.09
N LEU A 54 10.15 28.48 -4.32
CA LEU A 54 11.41 27.84 -3.95
C LEU A 54 12.62 28.46 -4.66
N LYS A 55 12.51 28.78 -5.96
CA LYS A 55 13.59 29.46 -6.70
C LYS A 55 13.91 30.84 -6.13
N SER A 56 12.90 31.56 -5.64
CA SER A 56 13.09 32.86 -5.00
C SER A 56 13.75 32.73 -3.63
N GLU A 57 13.30 31.80 -2.79
CA GLU A 57 13.82 31.63 -1.43
C GLU A 57 15.20 30.97 -1.40
N LEU A 58 15.53 30.11 -2.36
CA LEU A 58 16.79 29.37 -2.42
C LEU A 58 17.83 30.02 -3.36
N GLU A 59 17.61 31.25 -3.82
CA GLU A 59 18.51 31.94 -4.78
C GLU A 59 19.94 32.15 -4.25
N ASP A 60 20.12 32.30 -2.93
CA ASP A 60 21.43 32.51 -2.30
C ASP A 60 22.22 31.20 -2.06
N ASP A 61 21.80 30.10 -2.70
CA ASP A 61 22.39 28.76 -2.64
C ASP A 61 22.63 28.26 -1.18
N PRO A 62 21.61 28.34 -0.29
CA PRO A 62 21.72 27.90 1.09
C PRO A 62 21.92 26.38 1.18
N PHE A 63 22.48 25.91 2.29
CA PHE A 63 22.40 24.49 2.61
C PHE A 63 20.93 24.15 2.91
N THR A 64 20.33 23.26 2.12
CA THR A 64 18.90 22.96 2.21
C THR A 64 18.68 21.57 2.78
N VAL A 65 18.06 21.47 3.95
CA VAL A 65 17.65 20.20 4.56
C VAL A 65 16.15 19.99 4.38
N ILE A 66 15.76 18.80 3.91
CA ILE A 66 14.38 18.44 3.61
C ILE A 66 14.03 17.23 4.45
N CYS A 67 13.21 17.43 5.48
CA CYS A 67 12.69 16.36 6.33
C CYS A 67 11.34 15.88 5.76
N ILE A 68 11.23 14.58 5.52
CA ILE A 68 10.10 13.97 4.81
C ILE A 68 9.50 12.89 5.68
N ASP A 69 8.25 13.09 6.10
CA ASP A 69 7.43 12.04 6.69
C ASP A 69 6.76 11.18 5.61
N GLU A 70 6.39 9.93 5.94
CA GLU A 70 5.59 9.11 5.03
C GLU A 70 4.20 9.75 4.81
N THR A 71 3.59 10.23 5.89
CA THR A 71 2.25 10.83 5.87
C THR A 71 2.17 12.10 6.70
N LEU A 72 1.67 13.20 6.12
CA LEU A 72 1.44 14.45 6.84
C LEU A 72 0.25 15.22 6.28
N SER A 73 -0.57 15.78 7.15
CA SER A 73 -1.70 16.65 6.78
C SER A 73 -1.84 17.81 7.75
N VAL A 74 -2.63 18.82 7.37
CA VAL A 74 -2.80 20.05 8.16
C VAL A 74 -3.38 19.74 9.56
N GLU A 75 -4.16 18.67 9.69
CA GLU A 75 -4.72 18.23 10.97
C GLU A 75 -3.65 17.77 11.95
N ASP A 76 -2.53 17.22 11.47
CA ASP A 76 -1.43 16.75 12.33
C ASP A 76 -0.77 17.89 13.10
N PHE A 77 -0.66 19.08 12.49
CA PHE A 77 -0.14 20.28 13.15
C PHE A 77 -1.06 20.79 14.27
N SER A 78 -2.35 20.45 14.20
CA SER A 78 -3.37 20.80 15.19
C SER A 78 -3.57 19.71 16.24
N HIS A 79 -3.05 18.51 16.01
CA HIS A 79 -3.24 17.36 16.89
C HIS A 79 -2.52 17.60 18.23
N LYS A 80 -3.18 17.15 19.30
CA LYS A 80 -2.67 17.24 20.68
C LYS A 80 -2.52 15.85 21.26
N ASN A 81 -1.49 15.65 22.08
CA ASN A 81 -1.32 14.41 22.82
C ASN A 81 -2.37 14.30 23.95
N SER A 82 -2.35 13.18 24.69
CA SER A 82 -3.26 12.93 25.82
C SER A 82 -3.15 13.97 26.95
N GLU A 83 -2.04 14.69 27.02
CA GLU A 83 -1.76 15.74 28.02
C GLU A 83 -2.19 17.14 27.53
N GLY A 84 -2.62 17.28 26.27
CA GLY A 84 -3.07 18.53 25.67
C GLY A 84 -1.97 19.36 24.98
N ASP A 85 -0.75 18.82 24.90
CA ASP A 85 0.41 19.43 24.27
C ASP A 85 0.45 19.17 22.76
N THR A 86 1.04 20.10 22.02
CA THR A 86 1.26 19.95 20.58
C THR A 86 2.41 19.00 20.28
N SER A 87 2.27 18.22 19.19
CA SER A 87 3.36 17.42 18.65
C SER A 87 4.47 18.27 18.01
N PHE A 88 4.24 19.55 17.71
CA PHE A 88 5.23 20.39 17.00
C PHE A 88 5.59 21.69 17.72
N PRO A 89 6.06 21.67 18.97
CA PRO A 89 6.35 22.90 19.72
C PRO A 89 7.41 23.79 19.03
N TYR A 90 8.42 23.19 18.40
CA TYR A 90 9.51 23.91 17.75
C TYR A 90 9.01 24.62 16.48
N LEU A 91 8.22 23.92 15.65
CA LEU A 91 7.63 24.55 14.46
C LEU A 91 6.63 25.65 14.83
N HIS A 92 5.81 25.44 15.88
CA HIS A 92 4.90 26.46 16.40
C HIS A 92 5.66 27.69 16.92
N ALA A 93 6.80 27.52 17.57
CA ALA A 93 7.64 28.62 18.03
C ALA A 93 8.25 29.41 16.84
N ASN A 94 8.57 28.72 15.75
CA ASN A 94 9.22 29.31 14.58
C ASN A 94 8.26 29.79 13.48
N ILE A 95 6.94 29.62 13.65
CA ILE A 95 5.93 29.98 12.66
C ILE A 95 6.04 31.44 12.18
N GLY A 96 6.45 32.36 13.05
CA GLY A 96 6.57 33.79 12.72
C GLY A 96 7.67 34.11 11.70
N ASN A 97 8.68 33.25 11.57
CA ASN A 97 9.77 33.38 10.60
C ASN A 97 9.72 32.27 9.53
N ALA A 98 8.65 31.49 9.50
CA ALA A 98 8.46 30.38 8.58
C ALA A 98 7.53 30.78 7.42
N LEU A 99 7.68 30.08 6.30
CA LEU A 99 6.73 30.04 5.22
C LEU A 99 5.96 28.72 5.31
N TYR A 100 4.70 28.79 5.73
CA TYR A 100 3.82 27.63 5.80
C TYR A 100 2.86 27.62 4.61
N LEU A 101 2.86 26.53 3.84
CA LEU A 101 1.96 26.28 2.72
C LEU A 101 1.12 25.04 3.04
N PRO A 102 -0.17 25.20 3.41
CA PRO A 102 -0.96 24.09 3.96
C PRO A 102 -1.37 23.03 2.93
N SER A 103 -1.37 23.37 1.64
CA SER A 103 -1.78 22.45 0.58
C SER A 103 -0.94 22.73 -0.67
N VAL A 104 0.09 21.91 -0.90
CA VAL A 104 0.98 22.00 -2.06
C VAL A 104 0.84 20.73 -2.90
N GLU A 105 0.64 20.93 -4.21
CA GLU A 105 0.56 19.82 -5.16
C GLU A 105 1.95 19.28 -5.51
N GLN A 106 2.15 17.96 -5.36
CA GLN A 106 3.38 17.25 -5.73
C GLN A 106 4.66 17.92 -5.18
N ALA A 107 4.65 18.27 -3.90
CA ALA A 107 5.77 18.99 -3.27
C ALA A 107 7.13 18.29 -3.48
N LEU A 108 7.16 16.96 -3.30
CA LEU A 108 8.38 16.17 -3.42
C LEU A 108 8.94 16.14 -4.85
N ASP A 109 8.07 16.09 -5.87
CA ASP A 109 8.50 16.15 -7.28
C ASP A 109 9.19 17.49 -7.60
N VAL A 110 8.66 18.60 -7.06
CA VAL A 110 9.26 19.92 -7.26
C VAL A 110 10.61 20.02 -6.56
N LEU A 111 10.71 19.51 -5.33
CA LEU A 111 11.97 19.50 -4.58
C LEU A 111 13.04 18.67 -5.30
N ASN A 112 12.68 17.49 -5.81
CA ASN A 112 13.57 16.66 -6.62
C ASN A 112 13.97 17.32 -7.95
N HIS A 113 13.08 18.09 -8.56
CA HIS A 113 13.37 18.80 -9.82
C HIS A 113 14.32 20.00 -9.62
N ILE A 114 14.21 20.72 -8.50
CA ILE A 114 15.08 21.85 -8.18
C ILE A 114 16.46 21.38 -7.69
N ALA A 115 16.51 20.26 -6.98
CA ALA A 115 17.75 19.71 -6.47
C ALA A 115 18.65 19.23 -7.63
N ASN A 116 19.91 19.67 -7.65
CA ASN A 116 20.88 19.19 -8.63
C ASN A 116 21.33 17.77 -8.26
N PRO A 117 21.14 16.74 -9.12
CA PRO A 117 21.48 15.34 -8.82
C PRO A 117 22.92 15.10 -8.32
N GLU A 118 23.87 15.95 -8.71
CA GLU A 118 25.28 15.84 -8.28
C GLU A 118 25.55 16.41 -6.88
N LYS A 119 24.58 17.11 -6.29
CA LYS A 119 24.66 17.75 -4.96
C LYS A 119 23.48 17.36 -4.06
N VAL A 120 23.03 16.11 -4.14
CA VAL A 120 21.97 15.57 -3.25
C VAL A 120 22.49 14.41 -2.42
N ASP A 121 22.26 14.46 -1.11
CA ASP A 121 22.36 13.30 -0.24
C ASP A 121 20.96 12.85 0.18
N HIS A 122 20.69 11.54 0.08
CA HIS A 122 19.49 10.93 0.64
C HIS A 122 19.88 10.11 1.87
N VAL A 123 19.32 10.45 3.01
CA VAL A 123 19.53 9.75 4.27
C VAL A 123 18.16 9.35 4.84
N THR A 124 18.09 8.19 5.44
CA THR A 124 16.91 7.71 6.17
C THR A 124 17.20 7.70 7.66
N LEU A 125 16.29 8.28 8.45
CA LEU A 125 16.26 8.14 9.91
C LEU A 125 15.58 6.81 10.24
N THR A 126 16.29 5.96 10.97
CA THR A 126 15.83 4.65 11.46
C THR A 126 15.83 4.65 12.99
N GLU A 127 15.30 3.60 13.62
CA GLU A 127 15.33 3.46 15.09
C GLU A 127 16.75 3.55 15.68
N ASN A 128 17.77 3.17 14.90
CA ASN A 128 19.18 3.18 15.29
C ASN A 128 19.90 4.49 14.92
N GLY A 129 19.18 5.50 14.43
CA GLY A 129 19.72 6.78 13.97
C GLY A 129 19.78 6.91 12.45
N LEU A 130 20.59 7.86 11.97
CA LEU A 130 20.76 8.15 10.55
C LEU A 130 21.53 7.01 9.85
N SER A 131 21.02 6.57 8.71
CA SER A 131 21.61 5.49 7.89
C SER A 131 22.98 5.80 7.31
N ALA A 132 23.34 7.07 7.17
CA ALA A 132 24.64 7.51 6.70
C ALA A 132 25.03 8.84 7.34
N GLU A 133 26.33 9.03 7.55
CA GLU A 133 26.90 10.34 7.81
C GLU A 133 26.97 11.12 6.50
N PHE A 134 26.72 12.43 6.56
CA PHE A 134 26.73 13.31 5.40
C PHE A 134 27.74 14.44 5.59
N GLU A 135 28.40 14.81 4.48
CA GLU A 135 29.32 15.94 4.45
C GLU A 135 28.57 17.19 3.95
N PRO A 136 28.55 18.29 4.72
CA PRO A 136 27.69 19.39 4.35
C PRO A 136 28.48 20.46 3.58
N VAL A 137 27.98 20.76 2.38
CA VAL A 137 28.59 21.64 1.36
C VAL A 137 27.54 22.69 0.96
N SER A 138 27.90 23.97 0.80
CA SER A 138 26.96 25.01 0.38
C SER A 138 26.29 24.66 -0.96
N GLY A 139 24.99 24.95 -1.09
CA GLY A 139 24.20 24.59 -2.28
C GLY A 139 23.90 23.10 -2.44
N LYS A 140 24.08 22.32 -1.37
CA LYS A 140 23.75 20.90 -1.32
C LYS A 140 22.35 20.71 -0.72
N PHE A 141 21.60 19.78 -1.28
CA PHE A 141 20.32 19.33 -0.77
C PHE A 141 20.51 18.06 0.05
N LEU A 142 19.94 18.02 1.24
CA LEU A 142 19.93 16.85 2.12
C LEU A 142 18.49 16.41 2.34
N PHE A 143 18.12 15.27 1.75
CA PHE A 143 16.81 14.65 1.94
C PHE A 143 16.89 13.66 3.10
N ILE A 144 16.08 13.87 4.14
CA ILE A 144 15.99 13.03 5.32
C ILE A 144 14.59 12.41 5.37
N ASN A 145 14.50 11.11 5.06
CA ASN A 145 13.27 10.35 5.19
C ASN A 145 13.12 9.87 6.64
N LEU A 146 12.03 10.27 7.30
CA LEU A 146 11.72 9.95 8.69
C LEU A 146 10.94 8.62 8.73
N LYS A 147 11.66 7.49 8.77
CA LYS A 147 11.08 6.13 8.74
C LYS A 147 11.47 5.34 9.99
N ASP A 148 11.14 5.86 11.16
CA ASP A 148 11.48 5.28 12.46
C ASP A 148 10.26 5.12 13.40
N ALA A 149 9.08 4.89 12.83
CA ALA A 149 7.86 4.61 13.58
C ALA A 149 8.02 3.39 14.50
N ARG A 150 7.73 3.56 15.80
CA ARG A 150 7.90 2.53 16.83
C ARG A 150 6.58 1.83 17.17
N GLU A 151 6.67 0.59 17.63
CA GLU A 151 5.49 -0.16 18.06
C GLU A 151 4.85 0.42 19.32
N GLY A 152 3.52 0.57 19.30
CA GLY A 152 2.75 1.09 20.45
C GLY A 152 2.88 2.60 20.67
N GLU A 153 3.68 3.30 19.87
CA GLU A 153 3.81 4.75 19.90
C GLU A 153 2.58 5.41 19.27
N SER A 154 2.04 6.42 19.93
CA SER A 154 0.93 7.19 19.34
C SER A 154 1.47 8.06 18.20
N ARG A 155 0.62 8.38 17.22
CA ARG A 155 0.98 9.31 16.14
C ARG A 155 1.48 10.65 16.69
N ALA A 156 0.88 11.12 17.79
CA ALA A 156 1.27 12.37 18.42
C ALA A 156 2.70 12.32 19.00
N ASP A 157 3.10 11.18 19.55
CA ASP A 157 4.43 10.99 20.16
C ASP A 157 5.51 10.79 19.08
N MET A 158 5.19 10.05 18.02
CA MET A 158 6.08 9.89 16.86
C MET A 158 6.37 11.25 16.21
N LEU A 159 5.32 12.04 15.91
CA LEU A 159 5.49 13.38 15.35
C LEU A 159 6.22 14.32 16.31
N ARG A 160 6.06 14.14 17.62
CA ARG A 160 6.82 14.88 18.64
C ARG A 160 8.30 14.57 18.58
N ARG A 161 8.65 13.30 18.44
CA ARG A 161 10.04 12.87 18.29
C ARG A 161 10.65 13.37 16.98
N HIS A 162 9.89 13.42 15.89
CA HIS A 162 10.32 14.04 14.63
C HIS A 162 10.55 15.55 14.80
N ASN A 163 9.66 16.25 15.51
CA ASN A 163 9.85 17.66 15.85
C ASN A 163 11.18 17.90 16.59
N ASP A 164 11.43 17.12 17.64
CA ASP A 164 12.63 17.28 18.47
C ASP A 164 13.90 16.94 17.67
N PHE A 165 13.85 15.93 16.80
CA PHE A 165 14.93 15.62 15.86
C PHE A 165 15.19 16.78 14.88
N MET A 166 14.14 17.39 14.33
CA MET A 166 14.27 18.53 13.42
C MET A 166 14.91 19.74 14.10
N GLU A 167 14.57 20.01 15.35
CA GLU A 167 15.18 21.07 16.17
C GLU A 167 16.68 20.81 16.39
N ASP A 168 17.02 19.60 16.82
CA ASP A 168 18.41 19.17 17.04
C ASP A 168 19.25 19.27 15.76
N MET A 169 18.69 18.79 14.65
CA MET A 169 19.35 18.80 13.34
C MET A 169 19.57 20.21 12.84
N PHE A 170 18.55 21.06 12.89
CA PHE A 170 18.63 22.43 12.43
C PHE A 170 19.64 23.24 13.26
N THR A 171 19.68 23.04 14.58
CA THR A 171 20.66 23.67 15.47
C THR A 171 22.10 23.27 15.10
N LYS A 172 22.36 21.98 14.90
CA LYS A 172 23.68 21.48 14.45
C LYS A 172 24.10 22.06 13.11
N LEU A 173 23.17 22.24 12.17
CA LEU A 173 23.46 22.79 10.85
C LEU A 173 23.75 24.30 10.91
N THR A 174 22.96 25.06 11.68
CA THR A 174 23.15 26.52 11.84
C THR A 174 24.43 26.89 12.59
N GLU A 175 24.93 26.03 13.49
CA GLU A 175 26.26 26.20 14.10
C GLU A 175 27.41 26.02 13.09
N LYS A 176 27.21 25.16 12.09
CA LYS A 176 28.24 24.76 11.13
C LYS A 176 28.20 25.59 9.83
N TYR A 177 27.04 26.18 9.49
CA TYR A 177 26.80 26.91 8.24
C TYR A 177 26.16 28.26 8.49
N LYS A 178 26.52 29.23 7.64
CA LYS A 178 26.05 30.62 7.74
C LYS A 178 24.66 30.84 7.14
N ASN A 179 24.24 29.99 6.19
CA ASN A 179 22.97 30.11 5.48
C ASN A 179 22.31 28.73 5.36
N VAL A 180 21.27 28.49 6.15
CA VAL A 180 20.56 27.19 6.21
C VAL A 180 19.07 27.40 6.05
N VAL A 181 18.48 26.62 5.15
CA VAL A 181 17.03 26.54 4.96
C VAL A 181 16.57 25.12 5.23
N ALA A 182 15.50 24.97 6.00
CA ALA A 182 14.87 23.70 6.27
C ALA A 182 13.46 23.65 5.69
N ILE A 183 13.09 22.48 5.18
CA ILE A 183 11.80 22.19 4.57
C ILE A 183 11.25 20.93 5.23
N TYR A 184 10.02 20.98 5.70
CA TYR A 184 9.32 19.82 6.26
C TYR A 184 8.05 19.55 5.43
N THR A 185 7.90 18.31 4.97
CA THR A 185 6.78 17.86 4.12
C THR A 185 6.61 16.34 4.22
N ALA A 186 5.78 15.74 3.36
CA ALA A 186 5.56 14.30 3.31
C ALA A 186 5.40 13.75 1.89
N GLU A 187 5.51 12.42 1.77
CA GLU A 187 5.19 11.69 0.54
C GLU A 187 3.67 11.70 0.28
N TYR A 188 2.85 11.45 1.30
CA TYR A 188 1.39 11.34 1.15
C TYR A 188 0.62 12.14 2.22
N PRO A 189 -0.66 12.48 1.99
CA PRO A 189 -1.52 12.99 3.04
C PRO A 189 -1.96 11.86 4.00
N SER A 190 -2.10 12.18 5.29
CA SER A 190 -2.47 11.27 6.38
C SER A 190 -3.82 10.57 6.22
N TRP A 191 -4.67 11.07 5.32
CA TRP A 191 -5.99 10.53 5.01
C TRP A 191 -5.99 9.54 3.83
N THR A 192 -4.86 9.35 3.16
CA THR A 192 -4.74 8.35 2.09
C THR A 192 -4.32 7.00 2.65
N ILE A 193 -4.95 5.94 2.13
CA ILE A 193 -4.57 4.57 2.44
C ILE A 193 -3.25 4.32 1.70
N SER A 194 -2.13 4.29 2.45
CA SER A 194 -0.81 3.98 1.89
C SER A 194 -0.87 2.65 1.12
N SER A 195 -0.38 2.65 -0.12
CA SER A 195 -0.32 1.44 -0.95
C SER A 195 0.62 0.38 -0.35
N SER A 196 1.54 0.82 0.51
CA SER A 196 2.43 -0.01 1.31
C SER A 196 2.08 0.14 2.78
N HIS A 197 1.16 -0.67 3.28
CA HIS A 197 1.11 -0.91 4.72
C HIS A 197 2.48 -1.47 5.16
N LEU A 198 3.32 -0.65 5.80
CA LEU A 198 4.32 -1.15 6.74
C LEU A 198 3.53 -1.87 7.84
N ARG A 199 3.32 -3.16 7.62
CA ARG A 199 2.54 -4.01 8.50
C ARG A 199 3.37 -4.15 9.77
N VAL A 200 2.98 -3.44 10.83
CA VAL A 200 3.48 -3.70 12.18
C VAL A 200 3.35 -5.20 12.41
N ARG A 201 4.50 -5.85 12.66
CA ARG A 201 4.60 -7.30 12.75
C ARG A 201 3.92 -7.70 14.05
N ARG A 202 2.62 -8.01 14.00
CA ARG A 202 1.94 -8.64 15.14
C ARG A 202 2.72 -9.89 15.52
N GLN A 203 3.28 -9.91 16.72
CA GLN A 203 3.84 -11.12 17.29
C GLN A 203 2.72 -12.17 17.32
N ALA A 204 3.02 -13.30 16.70
CA ALA A 204 2.21 -14.50 16.68
C ALA A 204 1.88 -14.97 18.10
N GLU A 205 0.60 -15.21 18.40
CA GLU A 205 0.20 -15.98 19.58
C GLU A 205 0.79 -17.39 19.50
N SER A 206 1.27 -17.90 20.64
CA SER A 206 1.88 -19.22 20.79
C SER A 206 0.96 -20.35 20.32
N GLY A 207 1.34 -21.01 19.22
CA GLY A 207 0.62 -22.14 18.62
C GLY A 207 0.82 -22.29 17.11
N GLN A 208 1.71 -21.52 16.49
CA GLN A 208 1.85 -21.43 15.03
C GLN A 208 3.05 -22.24 14.54
N ILE A 209 2.88 -22.89 13.39
CA ILE A 209 3.97 -23.57 12.67
C ILE A 209 4.47 -22.59 11.61
N GLU A 210 5.58 -21.91 11.89
CA GLU A 210 6.33 -21.14 10.90
C GLU A 210 7.66 -21.84 10.65
N GLU A 211 7.70 -22.68 9.62
CA GLU A 211 8.86 -23.50 9.30
C GLU A 211 9.45 -23.06 7.96
N THR A 212 10.77 -22.87 7.98
CA THR A 212 11.55 -22.65 6.77
C THR A 212 12.29 -23.94 6.47
N MET A 213 11.91 -24.57 5.36
CA MET A 213 12.45 -25.84 4.87
C MET A 213 13.23 -25.60 3.58
N ASP A 214 14.01 -26.58 3.15
CA ASP A 214 14.83 -26.49 1.94
C ASP A 214 13.97 -26.25 0.68
N GLY A 215 13.88 -24.98 0.26
CA GLY A 215 13.10 -24.57 -0.91
C GLY A 215 11.63 -24.26 -0.64
N LEU A 216 11.12 -24.43 0.59
CA LEU A 216 9.71 -24.21 0.96
C LEU A 216 9.62 -23.37 2.24
N LYS A 217 8.83 -22.30 2.19
CA LYS A 217 8.42 -21.59 3.40
C LYS A 217 6.95 -21.83 3.67
N LEU A 218 6.64 -22.28 4.88
CA LEU A 218 5.29 -22.61 5.30
C LEU A 218 4.97 -21.90 6.61
N TYR A 219 3.82 -21.24 6.62
CA TYR A 219 3.18 -20.72 7.81
C TYR A 219 1.77 -21.28 7.89
N VAL A 220 1.40 -21.85 9.02
CA VAL A 220 0.05 -22.37 9.26
C VAL A 220 -0.26 -22.29 10.74
N LYS A 221 -1.52 -21.96 11.06
CA LYS A 221 -1.97 -21.85 12.44
C LYS A 221 -2.18 -23.23 13.07
N ASP A 222 -2.83 -24.14 12.35
CA ASP A 222 -3.09 -25.49 12.81
C ASP A 222 -3.25 -26.44 11.62
N ILE A 223 -2.77 -27.68 11.76
CA ILE A 223 -2.95 -28.75 10.79
C ILE A 223 -3.76 -29.84 11.47
N THR A 224 -5.02 -30.03 11.07
CA THR A 224 -5.88 -31.08 11.62
C THR A 224 -6.00 -32.25 10.64
N LEU A 225 -5.57 -33.43 11.05
CA LEU A 225 -5.83 -34.69 10.36
C LEU A 225 -7.12 -35.31 10.89
N THR A 226 -8.06 -35.58 10.00
CA THR A 226 -9.32 -36.28 10.27
C THR A 226 -9.30 -37.65 9.59
N VAL A 227 -9.44 -38.71 10.36
CA VAL A 227 -9.54 -40.10 9.88
C VAL A 227 -10.91 -40.64 10.30
N GLY A 228 -11.83 -40.75 9.34
CA GLY A 228 -13.23 -41.08 9.64
C GLY A 228 -13.88 -40.03 10.55
N THR A 229 -14.06 -40.36 11.83
CA THR A 229 -14.62 -39.45 12.85
C THR A 229 -13.58 -38.89 13.83
N GLU A 230 -12.38 -39.45 13.86
CA GLU A 230 -11.32 -39.01 14.78
C GLU A 230 -10.57 -37.82 14.20
N LYS A 231 -10.31 -36.82 15.04
CA LYS A 231 -9.55 -35.62 14.69
C LYS A 231 -8.29 -35.55 15.54
N THR A 232 -7.16 -35.34 14.89
CA THR A 232 -5.84 -35.22 15.51
C THR A 232 -5.16 -33.95 15.00
N SER A 233 -4.63 -33.13 15.90
CA SER A 233 -3.86 -31.94 15.54
C SER A 233 -2.38 -32.28 15.41
N LEU A 234 -1.76 -31.82 14.32
CA LEU A 234 -0.37 -32.09 13.95
C LEU A 234 0.46 -30.81 14.17
N ASN A 235 0.86 -30.58 15.42
CA ASN A 235 1.42 -29.28 15.81
C ASN A 235 2.94 -29.25 15.91
N ASN A 236 3.60 -30.40 16.01
CA ASN A 236 5.05 -30.47 16.26
C ASN A 236 5.76 -31.25 15.14
N VAL A 237 6.48 -30.53 14.28
CA VAL A 237 7.25 -31.12 13.17
C VAL A 237 8.54 -31.70 13.73
N ALA A 238 8.68 -33.03 13.69
CA ALA A 238 9.85 -33.72 14.23
C ALA A 238 11.05 -33.73 13.25
N SER A 239 10.77 -33.82 11.95
CA SER A 239 11.78 -33.72 10.87
C SER A 239 11.10 -33.39 9.55
N TYR A 240 11.87 -32.84 8.61
CA TYR A 240 11.41 -32.56 7.26
C TYR A 240 12.48 -32.93 6.22
N SER A 241 12.04 -33.21 5.00
CA SER A 241 12.92 -33.41 3.84
C SER A 241 12.24 -32.91 2.57
N SER A 242 12.96 -32.15 1.75
CA SER A 242 12.47 -31.61 0.49
C SER A 242 13.22 -32.22 -0.69
N GLU A 243 12.48 -32.66 -1.69
CA GLU A 243 13.00 -33.16 -2.96
C GLU A 243 12.53 -32.25 -4.10
N PHE A 244 13.47 -31.83 -4.95
CA PHE A 244 13.19 -30.96 -6.09
C PHE A 244 13.62 -31.62 -7.39
N ASN A 245 12.67 -31.82 -8.31
CA ASN A 245 12.90 -32.42 -9.61
C ASN A 245 12.52 -31.43 -10.73
N GLY A 246 13.07 -30.21 -10.66
CA GLY A 246 12.96 -29.16 -11.68
C GLY A 246 11.57 -28.52 -11.81
N THR A 247 10.55 -29.32 -12.10
CA THR A 247 9.14 -28.90 -12.26
C THR A 247 8.26 -29.33 -11.10
N THR A 248 8.67 -30.32 -10.31
CA THR A 248 7.93 -30.78 -9.12
C THR A 248 8.77 -30.61 -7.88
N MET A 249 8.12 -30.22 -6.78
CA MET A 249 8.73 -30.17 -5.46
C MET A 249 7.86 -30.95 -4.48
N SER A 250 8.45 -31.88 -3.76
CA SER A 250 7.78 -32.63 -2.69
C SER A 250 8.48 -32.36 -1.37
N THR A 251 7.72 -31.96 -0.35
CA THR A 251 8.26 -31.74 1.00
C THR A 251 7.55 -32.63 1.99
N THR A 252 8.28 -33.55 2.60
CA THR A 252 7.78 -34.48 3.61
C THR A 252 8.01 -33.91 5.00
N MET A 253 6.95 -33.84 5.80
CA MET A 253 6.95 -33.42 7.20
C MET A 253 6.55 -34.60 8.09
N ASN A 254 7.36 -34.93 9.08
CA ASN A 254 7.12 -36.05 9.99
C ASN A 254 6.61 -35.54 11.34
N PHE A 255 5.49 -36.11 11.79
CA PHE A 255 4.79 -35.81 13.04
C PHE A 255 4.72 -37.07 13.91
N GLY A 256 5.88 -37.63 14.26
CA GLY A 256 5.97 -38.90 15.00
C GLY A 256 5.54 -40.08 14.13
N GLU A 257 4.34 -40.61 14.37
CA GLU A 257 3.81 -41.81 13.67
C GLU A 257 3.16 -41.48 12.30
N ASN A 258 2.86 -40.20 12.07
CA ASN A 258 2.25 -39.68 10.85
C ASN A 258 3.28 -38.89 10.03
N SER A 259 3.26 -39.04 8.71
CA SER A 259 4.11 -38.32 7.78
C SER A 259 3.24 -37.73 6.66
N VAL A 260 3.40 -36.42 6.42
CA VAL A 260 2.59 -35.65 5.47
C VAL A 260 3.52 -35.10 4.41
N THR A 261 3.34 -35.51 3.15
CA THR A 261 4.14 -35.02 2.02
C THR A 261 3.33 -34.05 1.18
N LEU A 262 3.80 -32.80 1.07
CA LEU A 262 3.19 -31.73 0.29
C LEU A 262 3.75 -31.76 -1.13
N ASN A 263 2.90 -31.95 -2.14
CA ASN A 263 3.33 -32.05 -3.54
C ASN A 263 2.96 -30.78 -4.32
N PHE A 264 3.98 -30.11 -4.84
CA PHE A 264 3.86 -28.90 -5.65
C PHE A 264 4.28 -29.14 -7.10
N LEU A 265 3.55 -28.53 -8.03
CA LEU A 265 3.79 -28.61 -9.46
C LEU A 265 3.95 -27.21 -10.06
N GLN A 266 5.01 -26.99 -10.82
CA GLN A 266 5.22 -25.77 -11.60
C GLN A 266 4.72 -25.96 -13.04
N LYS A 267 3.83 -25.08 -13.50
CA LYS A 267 3.31 -25.08 -14.88
C LYS A 267 3.00 -23.66 -15.35
N ALA A 268 3.48 -23.29 -16.55
CA ALA A 268 3.15 -22.03 -17.24
C ALA A 268 3.36 -20.75 -16.40
N GLY A 269 4.41 -20.71 -15.56
CA GLY A 269 4.72 -19.53 -14.72
C GLY A 269 3.95 -19.48 -13.40
N TYR A 270 3.14 -20.49 -13.10
CA TYR A 270 2.45 -20.68 -11.82
C TYR A 270 3.00 -21.91 -11.11
N TRP A 271 2.87 -21.93 -9.79
CA TRP A 271 2.97 -23.13 -8.99
C TRP A 271 1.58 -23.52 -8.45
N PHE A 272 1.35 -24.82 -8.36
CA PHE A 272 0.11 -25.43 -7.89
C PHE A 272 0.44 -26.33 -6.72
N PHE A 273 -0.33 -26.24 -5.64
CA PHE A 273 -0.30 -27.21 -4.56
C PHE A 273 -1.27 -28.34 -4.93
N ASN A 274 -0.73 -29.38 -5.56
CA ASN A 274 -1.49 -30.35 -6.33
C ASN A 274 -2.11 -31.45 -5.46
N SER A 275 -1.35 -31.98 -4.50
CA SER A 275 -1.81 -33.06 -3.63
C SER A 275 -1.03 -33.13 -2.33
N VAL A 276 -1.60 -33.84 -1.37
CA VAL A 276 -0.95 -34.17 -0.10
C VAL A 276 -0.94 -35.68 0.07
N THR A 277 0.23 -36.28 0.23
CA THR A 277 0.36 -37.71 0.50
C THR A 277 0.47 -37.95 2.02
N LEU A 278 -0.50 -38.66 2.58
CA LEU A 278 -0.51 -39.07 3.99
C LEU A 278 0.08 -40.48 4.12
N LYS A 279 1.13 -40.61 4.93
CA LYS A 279 1.70 -41.88 5.36
C LYS A 279 1.52 -42.04 6.87
N GLN A 280 0.85 -43.11 7.29
CA GLN A 280 0.65 -43.42 8.71
C GLN A 280 1.25 -44.80 9.02
N THR A 281 2.00 -44.92 10.11
CA THR A 281 2.70 -46.17 10.46
C THR A 281 1.91 -47.05 11.43
N SER A 282 1.12 -46.44 12.33
CA SER A 282 0.28 -47.12 13.34
C SER A 282 -1.11 -46.49 13.36
N PRO A 283 -2.23 -47.24 13.45
CA PRO A 283 -2.37 -48.70 13.65
C PRO A 283 -2.33 -49.54 12.36
N LYS A 284 -2.29 -48.93 11.17
CA LYS A 284 -2.12 -49.61 9.88
C LYS A 284 -1.23 -48.77 8.98
N THR A 285 -0.30 -49.40 8.26
CA THR A 285 0.50 -48.72 7.23
C THR A 285 -0.42 -48.23 6.12
N LEU A 286 -0.64 -46.92 6.08
CA LEU A 286 -1.46 -46.24 5.10
C LEU A 286 -0.56 -45.36 4.23
N ASN A 287 -0.84 -45.29 2.94
CA ASN A 287 -0.19 -44.36 2.02
C ASN A 287 -1.27 -43.88 1.03
N GLU A 288 -1.86 -42.72 1.32
CA GLU A 288 -3.00 -42.18 0.58
C GLU A 288 -2.68 -40.81 0.02
N GLU A 289 -3.11 -40.55 -1.22
CA GLU A 289 -2.99 -39.25 -1.86
C GLU A 289 -4.32 -38.50 -1.75
N LEU A 290 -4.26 -37.31 -1.18
CA LEU A 290 -5.40 -36.43 -0.93
C LEU A 290 -5.37 -35.28 -1.94
N ALA A 291 -6.52 -35.02 -2.56
CA ALA A 291 -6.69 -33.93 -3.51
C ALA A 291 -7.27 -32.69 -2.81
N PRO A 292 -6.90 -31.47 -3.23
CA PRO A 292 -7.47 -30.25 -2.68
C PRO A 292 -8.95 -30.12 -3.05
N ASP A 293 -9.77 -29.64 -2.12
CA ASP A 293 -11.18 -29.31 -2.40
C ASP A 293 -11.32 -28.03 -3.24
N SER A 294 -10.31 -27.16 -3.20
CA SER A 294 -10.22 -25.92 -3.97
C SER A 294 -8.81 -25.73 -4.52
N ASP A 295 -8.68 -25.27 -5.77
CA ASP A 295 -7.38 -25.03 -6.37
C ASP A 295 -6.54 -24.03 -5.56
N VAL A 296 -5.35 -24.48 -5.14
CA VAL A 296 -4.35 -23.65 -4.47
C VAL A 296 -3.19 -23.42 -5.43
N TYR A 297 -3.03 -22.18 -5.88
CA TYR A 297 -1.98 -21.80 -6.82
C TYR A 297 -1.56 -20.35 -6.63
N ALA A 298 -0.33 -20.04 -6.99
CA ALA A 298 0.12 -18.66 -7.16
C ALA A 298 1.16 -18.53 -8.27
N ILE A 299 1.50 -17.29 -8.62
CA ILE A 299 2.54 -16.98 -9.58
C ILE A 299 3.90 -17.40 -8.99
N MET A 300 4.85 -17.83 -9.83
CA MET A 300 6.21 -18.08 -9.36
C MET A 300 6.80 -16.87 -8.64
N GLY A 301 7.37 -17.09 -7.44
CA GLY A 301 7.91 -16.04 -6.58
C GLY A 301 6.90 -15.38 -5.64
N PHE A 302 5.60 -15.64 -5.81
CA PHE A 302 4.55 -15.16 -4.90
C PHE A 302 4.21 -16.24 -3.87
N SER A 303 3.82 -15.80 -2.68
CA SER A 303 3.24 -16.65 -1.65
C SER A 303 1.73 -16.75 -1.83
N TYR A 304 1.14 -17.89 -1.50
CA TYR A 304 -0.31 -18.02 -1.41
C TYR A 304 -0.74 -17.84 0.04
N ARG A 305 -1.78 -17.05 0.29
CA ARG A 305 -2.33 -16.79 1.62
C ARG A 305 -3.83 -17.08 1.66
N CYS A 306 -4.27 -17.87 2.62
CA CYS A 306 -5.68 -18.05 2.90
C CYS A 306 -5.97 -18.04 4.39
N GLY A 307 -6.90 -17.18 4.81
CA GLY A 307 -7.41 -17.17 6.18
C GLY A 307 -8.48 -18.24 6.45
N GLN A 308 -9.13 -18.71 5.38
CA GLN A 308 -10.08 -19.82 5.45
C GLN A 308 -9.33 -21.15 5.51
N SER A 309 -9.98 -22.16 6.07
CA SER A 309 -9.40 -23.51 6.16
C SER A 309 -9.40 -24.18 4.79
N ILE A 310 -8.25 -24.70 4.37
CA ILE A 310 -8.09 -25.46 3.12
C ILE A 310 -8.05 -26.94 3.46
N SER A 311 -8.95 -27.72 2.88
CA SER A 311 -9.04 -29.17 3.07
C SER A 311 -8.51 -29.93 1.86
N PHE A 312 -7.82 -31.03 2.16
CA PHE A 312 -7.37 -32.03 1.22
C PHE A 312 -8.02 -33.35 1.59
N SER A 313 -8.84 -33.89 0.68
CA SER A 313 -9.70 -35.04 0.94
C SER A 313 -9.31 -36.24 0.09
N SER A 314 -9.54 -37.46 0.59
CA SER A 314 -9.30 -38.68 -0.18
C SER A 314 -10.29 -38.80 -1.34
N VAL A 315 -9.78 -39.14 -2.53
CA VAL A 315 -10.61 -39.35 -3.71
C VAL A 315 -11.00 -40.82 -3.78
N ASN A 316 -12.30 -41.10 -3.63
CA ASN A 316 -12.91 -42.41 -3.90
C ASN A 316 -12.40 -43.58 -3.02
N ASN A 317 -12.43 -43.38 -1.70
CA ASN A 317 -11.98 -44.38 -0.72
C ASN A 317 -13.08 -44.77 0.27
N THR A 318 -13.04 -46.01 0.80
CA THR A 318 -14.07 -46.51 1.74
C THR A 318 -14.01 -45.83 3.12
N GLN A 319 -12.87 -45.23 3.46
CA GLN A 319 -12.67 -44.41 4.65
C GLN A 319 -12.27 -43.00 4.21
N THR A 320 -12.91 -41.99 4.81
CA THR A 320 -12.66 -40.58 4.52
C THR A 320 -11.44 -40.10 5.29
N TYR A 321 -10.39 -39.70 4.57
CA TYR A 321 -9.22 -39.03 5.11
C TYR A 321 -9.27 -37.58 4.69
N ASN A 322 -9.08 -36.66 5.63
CA ASN A 322 -9.07 -35.23 5.35
C ASN A 322 -7.96 -34.54 6.16
N ILE A 323 -7.14 -33.74 5.50
CA ILE A 323 -6.17 -32.86 6.14
C ILE A 323 -6.63 -31.42 5.95
N LEU A 324 -6.80 -30.71 7.05
CA LEU A 324 -7.24 -29.33 7.09
C LEU A 324 -6.11 -28.41 7.56
N PHE A 325 -5.76 -27.44 6.73
CA PHE A 325 -4.81 -26.38 7.04
C PHE A 325 -5.59 -25.11 7.43
N GLN A 326 -5.46 -24.68 8.68
CA GLN A 326 -6.07 -23.43 9.13
C GLN A 326 -5.10 -22.26 8.95
N ASP A 327 -5.57 -21.21 8.29
CA ASP A 327 -4.81 -19.98 8.12
C ASP A 327 -3.44 -20.22 7.44
N LEU A 328 -3.48 -20.82 6.25
CA LEU A 328 -2.30 -21.21 5.48
C LEU A 328 -1.62 -20.01 4.80
N LYS A 329 -0.29 -19.93 4.86
CA LYS A 329 0.55 -19.13 3.97
C LYS A 329 1.72 -19.99 3.49
N VAL A 330 1.87 -20.18 2.18
CA VAL A 330 2.86 -21.12 1.64
C VAL A 330 3.52 -20.56 0.38
N GLN A 331 4.83 -20.82 0.25
CA GLN A 331 5.60 -20.49 -0.95
C GLN A 331 6.63 -21.59 -1.23
N PRO A 332 6.46 -22.37 -2.32
CA PRO A 332 7.43 -23.36 -2.76
C PRO A 332 8.48 -22.75 -3.72
N PHE A 333 9.47 -23.57 -4.09
CA PHE A 333 10.48 -23.28 -5.12
C PHE A 333 11.41 -22.08 -4.81
N PHE A 334 11.83 -21.91 -3.56
CA PHE A 334 12.92 -20.98 -3.24
C PHE A 334 14.22 -21.42 -3.90
N ARG A 335 14.91 -20.47 -4.55
CA ARG A 335 16.19 -20.70 -5.24
C ARG A 335 17.37 -20.81 -4.29
N GLU A 336 17.29 -20.17 -3.13
CA GLU A 336 18.32 -20.20 -2.10
C GLU A 336 17.92 -21.19 -1.01
N THR A 337 18.85 -22.07 -0.64
CA THR A 337 18.67 -23.13 0.37
C THR A 337 19.20 -22.71 1.74
N SER A 338 19.69 -21.47 1.90
CA SER A 338 20.17 -20.96 3.18
C SER A 338 18.99 -20.52 4.06
N ASN A 339 18.72 -21.31 5.10
CA ASN A 339 17.58 -21.20 6.01
C ASN A 339 17.43 -19.87 6.78
N THR A 340 18.41 -18.97 6.77
CA THR A 340 18.45 -17.82 7.68
C THR A 340 17.84 -16.52 7.16
N THR A 341 17.47 -16.42 5.88
CA THR A 341 16.97 -15.14 5.29
C THR A 341 15.83 -15.31 4.28
N LEU A 342 15.15 -16.47 4.25
CA LEU A 342 14.06 -16.68 3.31
C LEU A 342 12.81 -15.90 3.74
N GLU A 343 12.44 -14.88 2.98
CA GLU A 343 11.23 -14.10 3.17
C GLU A 343 10.13 -14.55 2.22
N PHE A 344 8.87 -14.40 2.64
CA PHE A 344 7.75 -14.61 1.73
C PHE A 344 7.76 -13.48 0.70
N GLY A 345 7.63 -13.82 -0.57
CA GLY A 345 7.27 -12.88 -1.61
C GLY A 345 5.82 -12.40 -1.46
N GLU A 346 5.42 -11.56 -2.40
CA GLU A 346 4.08 -10.97 -2.47
C GLU A 346 2.97 -12.01 -2.31
N SER A 347 1.94 -11.68 -1.54
CA SER A 347 0.90 -12.65 -1.18
C SER A 347 -0.30 -12.59 -2.13
N LEU A 348 -0.60 -13.69 -2.81
CA LEU A 348 -1.85 -13.93 -3.52
C LEU A 348 -2.88 -14.51 -2.54
N ASN A 349 -3.97 -13.78 -2.32
CA ASN A 349 -5.01 -14.20 -1.39
C ASN A 349 -6.02 -15.15 -2.05
N CYS A 350 -6.53 -16.11 -1.29
CA CYS A 350 -7.52 -17.10 -1.78
C CYS A 350 -8.90 -16.52 -2.12
N VAL A 351 -9.23 -15.34 -1.59
CA VAL A 351 -10.49 -14.65 -1.86
C VAL A 351 -10.24 -13.49 -2.82
N GLY A 352 -10.92 -13.52 -3.97
CA GLY A 352 -10.94 -12.40 -4.91
C GLY A 352 -11.74 -11.22 -4.36
N PHE A 353 -11.38 -10.01 -4.78
CA PHE A 353 -12.07 -8.78 -4.35
C PHE A 353 -13.58 -8.77 -4.64
N PHE A 354 -14.00 -9.40 -5.74
CA PHE A 354 -15.38 -9.46 -6.17
C PHE A 354 -15.76 -10.89 -6.53
N THR A 355 -16.86 -11.37 -5.96
CA THR A 355 -17.43 -12.67 -6.29
C THR A 355 -18.25 -12.61 -7.58
N VAL A 356 -18.50 -13.76 -8.21
CA VAL A 356 -19.34 -13.84 -9.42
C VAL A 356 -20.73 -13.21 -9.22
N PRO A 357 -21.44 -13.42 -8.08
CA PRO A 357 -22.69 -12.73 -7.81
C PRO A 357 -22.54 -11.20 -7.76
N ILE A 358 -21.50 -10.68 -7.11
CA ILE A 358 -21.27 -9.23 -7.02
C ILE A 358 -21.02 -8.64 -8.42
N TRP A 359 -20.20 -9.30 -9.24
CA TRP A 359 -19.96 -8.90 -10.63
C TRP A 359 -21.25 -8.87 -11.46
N SER A 360 -22.08 -9.91 -11.34
CA SER A 360 -23.35 -9.97 -12.04
C SER A 360 -24.32 -8.86 -11.61
N GLY A 361 -24.36 -8.55 -10.30
CA GLY A 361 -25.20 -7.49 -9.75
C GLY A 361 -24.75 -6.11 -10.20
N LEU A 362 -23.44 -5.83 -10.09
CA LEU A 362 -22.86 -4.56 -10.53
C LEU A 362 -23.07 -4.34 -12.04
N PHE A 363 -22.95 -5.39 -12.84
CA PHE A 363 -23.23 -5.33 -14.28
C PHE A 363 -24.69 -4.95 -14.58
N VAL A 364 -25.66 -5.53 -13.89
CA VAL A 364 -27.09 -5.20 -14.06
C VAL A 364 -27.38 -3.77 -13.60
N VAL A 365 -26.87 -3.38 -12.42
CA VAL A 365 -27.04 -2.02 -11.89
C VAL A 365 -26.46 -0.98 -12.86
N PHE A 366 -25.30 -1.27 -13.45
CA PHE A 366 -24.69 -0.40 -14.46
C PHE A 366 -25.59 -0.19 -15.69
N ILE A 367 -26.21 -1.26 -16.21
CA ILE A 367 -27.16 -1.16 -17.34
C ILE A 367 -28.37 -0.29 -16.96
N LEU A 368 -28.94 -0.49 -15.78
CA LEU A 368 -30.09 0.29 -15.31
C LEU A 368 -29.72 1.77 -15.16
N LEU A 369 -28.57 2.07 -14.56
CA LEU A 369 -28.07 3.45 -14.44
C LEU A 369 -27.83 4.10 -15.81
N ALA A 370 -27.32 3.36 -16.80
CA ALA A 370 -27.14 3.89 -18.15
C ALA A 370 -28.47 4.27 -18.81
N ILE A 371 -29.51 3.45 -18.65
CA ILE A 371 -30.86 3.73 -19.18
C ILE A 371 -31.48 4.92 -18.45
N THR A 372 -31.37 4.98 -17.12
CA THR A 372 -31.87 6.10 -16.31
C THR A 372 -31.16 7.40 -16.65
N PHE A 373 -29.83 7.37 -16.79
CA PHE A 373 -29.03 8.52 -17.19
C PHE A 373 -29.45 9.04 -18.58
N TYR A 374 -29.67 8.13 -19.54
CA TYR A 374 -30.20 8.50 -20.85
C TYR A 374 -31.59 9.14 -20.76
N GLY A 375 -32.47 8.60 -19.91
CA GLY A 375 -33.79 9.18 -19.65
C GLY A 375 -33.72 10.59 -19.08
N ILE A 376 -32.84 10.83 -18.10
CA ILE A 376 -32.62 12.15 -17.50
C ILE A 376 -32.03 13.12 -18.53
N MET A 377 -31.07 12.68 -19.34
CA MET A 377 -30.49 13.49 -20.42
C MET A 377 -31.55 13.95 -21.42
N MET A 378 -32.46 13.06 -21.83
CA MET A 378 -33.57 13.42 -22.72
C MET A 378 -34.56 14.39 -22.05
N MET A 379 -34.83 14.26 -20.75
CA MET A 379 -35.66 15.22 -20.02
C MET A 379 -35.00 16.61 -19.93
N MET A 380 -33.69 16.67 -19.75
CA MET A 380 -32.95 17.94 -19.69
C MET A 380 -32.92 18.70 -21.02
N ASP A 381 -33.12 18.03 -22.15
CA ASP A 381 -33.20 18.67 -23.48
C ASP A 381 -34.64 19.03 -23.90
N ILE A 382 -35.63 18.89 -22.99
CA ILE A 382 -36.98 19.40 -23.25
C ILE A 382 -36.94 20.93 -23.17
N ARG A 383 -36.85 21.56 -24.34
CA ARG A 383 -36.97 23.01 -24.48
C ARG A 383 -38.44 23.39 -24.54
N THR A 384 -38.84 24.35 -23.71
CA THR A 384 -40.15 24.99 -23.82
C THR A 384 -40.19 25.84 -25.09
N MET A 385 -41.38 25.96 -25.70
CA MET A 385 -41.55 26.79 -26.89
C MET A 385 -41.20 28.24 -26.56
N ASP A 386 -40.36 28.86 -27.39
CA ASP A 386 -39.83 30.23 -27.18
C ASP A 386 -40.95 31.27 -27.19
N ARG A 387 -41.98 31.05 -28.01
CA ARG A 387 -43.08 32.00 -28.19
C ARG A 387 -44.38 31.30 -28.60
N PHE A 388 -45.47 31.66 -27.92
CA PHE A 388 -46.82 31.29 -28.32
C PHE A 388 -47.35 32.30 -29.35
N ASP A 389 -48.14 31.83 -30.32
CA ASP A 389 -48.76 32.69 -31.31
C ASP A 389 -49.90 33.49 -30.66
N ASP A 390 -49.64 34.76 -30.35
CA ASP A 390 -50.61 35.67 -29.75
C ASP A 390 -51.46 36.28 -30.88
N PRO A 391 -52.81 36.09 -30.87
CA PRO A 391 -53.70 36.63 -31.90
C PRO A 391 -53.73 38.17 -31.97
N LYS A 392 -53.14 38.88 -30.99
CA LYS A 392 -52.96 40.33 -31.00
C LYS A 392 -51.52 40.77 -31.25
N GLY A 393 -50.56 39.84 -31.30
CA GLY A 393 -49.16 40.09 -31.62
C GLY A 393 -48.87 40.01 -33.12
N LYS A 394 -47.67 40.42 -33.55
CA LYS A 394 -47.24 40.27 -34.95
C LYS A 394 -47.14 38.78 -35.30
N THR A 395 -47.81 38.32 -36.35
CA THR A 395 -47.76 36.92 -36.81
C THR A 395 -46.34 36.48 -37.18
N ILE A 396 -46.04 35.20 -36.95
CA ILE A 396 -44.74 34.62 -37.25
C ILE A 396 -44.57 34.50 -38.78
N THR A 397 -43.54 35.13 -39.35
CA THR A 397 -43.16 34.99 -40.75
C THR A 397 -42.08 33.93 -40.89
N ILE A 398 -42.42 32.80 -41.52
CA ILE A 398 -41.46 31.73 -41.86
C ILE A 398 -40.85 32.08 -43.21
N ASN A 399 -39.57 32.48 -43.22
CA ASN A 399 -38.83 32.65 -44.46
C ASN A 399 -38.34 31.27 -44.91
N THR A 400 -39.03 30.65 -45.87
CA THR A 400 -38.50 29.48 -46.59
C THR A 400 -37.44 29.96 -47.57
N ALA A 401 -36.17 29.67 -47.30
CA ALA A 401 -35.14 29.75 -48.32
C ALA A 401 -35.21 28.47 -49.18
N GLU A 402 -35.45 28.65 -50.47
CA GLU A 402 -35.41 27.60 -51.50
C GLU A 402 -33.97 27.16 -51.80
#